data_AF-A0A935B2P6-F1
#
_entry.id   AF-A0A935B2P6-F1
#
_cell.length_a   1.000
_cell.length_b   1.000
_cell.length_c   1.000
_cell.angle_alpha   90.00
_cell.angle_beta   90.00
_cell.angle_gamma   90.00
#
_symmetry.space_group_name_H-M   'P 1'
#
loop_
_entity.id
_entity.type
_entity.pdbx_description
1 polymer ?
#
loop_
_entity_poly.entity_id
_entity_poly.type
_entity_poly.pdbx_seq_one_letter_code
_entity_poly.pdbx_strand_id
1 'polypeptide(L)'
;MKYAPQLARFALGSLLCVGLWPHADAAQSVGPTGMVEQPCPPPLPMPASAHRLLVDMFMRPHVLGPADFTALMADRSFADYNGEMRRRGASDWAGLCRYQAANATQKPGAARVVFIGDSITENWLLADPQFFTGVVLNRGIGAQTSAQILVRFRADVVALRPAAVHILAGTNDVAGNNGPLRPEDFQNNIQSMAEIAKANGIRVILGSIPPSAAFNWQPALRPAPQIAALNDWLREYARRNGHGYIDYHRELRGEGGELKPALGNDGVHPNQDGYAVMRRAAEAALAGVLR
;
A
#
# COMPACT_ATOMS: atom_id res chain seq x y z
N MET A 1 48.60 -8.49 21.70
CA MET A 1 47.91 -7.61 20.74
C MET A 1 46.61 -8.31 20.34
N LYS A 2 45.57 -8.21 21.19
CA LYS A 2 44.38 -7.35 21.05
C LYS A 2 43.56 -7.64 19.77
N TYR A 3 42.60 -8.56 19.94
CA TYR A 3 41.37 -8.66 19.16
C TYR A 3 40.36 -7.58 19.59
N ALA A 4 39.55 -7.14 18.62
CA ALA A 4 38.29 -6.35 18.66
C ALA A 4 38.37 -5.04 17.81
N PRO A 5 37.24 -4.56 17.23
CA PRO A 5 36.51 -5.18 16.13
C PRO A 5 36.13 -4.18 15.00
N GLN A 6 35.69 -4.72 13.86
CA GLN A 6 35.03 -3.97 12.79
C GLN A 6 33.66 -3.46 13.24
N LEU A 7 33.62 -2.26 13.81
CA LEU A 7 32.41 -1.48 14.09
C LEU A 7 32.54 -0.13 13.39
N ALA A 8 32.24 -0.08 12.09
CA ALA A 8 32.18 1.17 11.34
C ALA A 8 31.31 1.05 10.07
N ARG A 9 30.12 0.45 10.18
CA ARG A 9 29.10 0.48 9.11
C ARG A 9 27.67 0.38 9.67
N PHE A 10 27.34 1.20 10.66
CA PHE A 10 25.96 1.39 11.10
C PHE A 10 25.82 2.76 11.73
N ALA A 11 25.48 3.77 10.91
CA ALA A 11 24.95 5.06 11.38
C ALA A 11 24.51 5.89 10.18
N LEU A 12 23.38 5.55 9.55
CA LEU A 12 22.57 6.43 8.69
C LEU A 12 21.34 5.65 8.21
N GLY A 13 20.40 5.37 9.11
CA GLY A 13 19.21 4.57 8.79
C GLY A 13 18.09 4.71 9.82
N SER A 14 17.96 5.87 10.47
CA SER A 14 17.04 6.05 11.61
C SER A 14 16.36 7.42 11.62
N LEU A 15 15.89 7.90 10.47
CA LEU A 15 15.09 9.13 10.38
C LEU A 15 13.70 8.97 9.75
N LEU A 16 13.27 7.73 9.52
CA LEU A 16 11.86 7.42 9.34
C LEU A 16 11.34 6.89 10.69
N CYS A 17 10.75 7.81 11.47
CA CYS A 17 9.93 7.54 12.66
C CYS A 17 10.63 7.26 14.02
N VAL A 18 11.20 8.26 14.71
CA VAL A 18 10.98 8.47 16.17
C VAL A 18 11.19 9.96 16.53
N GLY A 19 10.22 10.53 17.24
CA GLY A 19 10.28 11.84 17.87
C GLY A 19 9.00 12.15 18.64
N LEU A 20 8.72 11.36 19.67
CA LEU A 20 7.69 11.65 20.69
C LEU A 20 8.19 12.80 21.58
N TRP A 21 7.65 14.00 21.39
CA TRP A 21 7.13 14.87 22.46
C TRP A 21 6.41 16.10 21.87
N PRO A 22 5.44 16.70 22.61
CA PRO A 22 4.53 17.67 22.05
C PRO A 22 5.24 19.01 21.93
N HIS A 23 5.39 19.50 20.71
CA HIS A 23 5.33 20.93 20.51
C HIS A 23 3.87 21.27 20.25
N ALA A 24 3.26 21.83 21.30
CA ALA A 24 2.01 22.55 21.21
C ALA A 24 2.13 23.66 20.16
N ASP A 25 0.98 23.99 19.58
CA ASP A 25 0.71 25.07 18.62
C ASP A 25 0.89 24.75 17.13
N ALA A 26 0.27 23.64 16.69
CA ALA A 26 -0.47 23.71 15.43
C ALA A 26 -1.90 24.15 15.77
N ALA A 27 -2.25 25.40 15.45
CA ALA A 27 -3.63 25.86 15.49
C ALA A 27 -4.52 24.81 14.81
N GLN A 28 -5.39 24.16 15.58
CA GLN A 28 -6.33 23.19 15.05
C GLN A 28 -7.18 23.93 14.03
N SER A 29 -7.07 23.54 12.75
CA SER A 29 -8.04 23.96 11.75
C SER A 29 -9.42 23.60 12.31
N VAL A 30 -10.30 24.60 12.47
CA VAL A 30 -11.67 24.41 12.97
C VAL A 30 -12.45 23.68 11.88
N GLY A 31 -12.25 22.37 11.80
CA GLY A 31 -13.01 21.47 10.96
C GLY A 31 -14.40 21.25 11.55
N PRO A 32 -15.30 20.61 10.78
CA PRO A 32 -16.59 20.19 11.32
C PRO A 32 -16.40 19.25 12.53
N THR A 33 -17.25 19.41 13.54
CA THR A 33 -17.29 18.56 14.74
C THR A 33 -18.54 17.68 14.73
N GLY A 34 -18.39 16.39 15.02
CA GLY A 34 -19.50 15.43 15.07
C GLY A 34 -19.86 14.86 13.70
N MET A 35 -21.07 14.29 13.59
CA MET A 35 -21.57 13.75 12.32
C MET A 35 -22.02 14.89 11.40
N VAL A 36 -21.41 15.00 10.22
CA VAL A 36 -21.74 16.00 9.20
C VAL A 36 -21.85 15.34 7.84
N GLU A 37 -22.62 15.94 6.94
CA GLU A 37 -22.82 15.44 5.56
C GLU A 37 -21.52 15.45 4.73
N GLN A 38 -20.66 16.44 4.96
CA GLN A 38 -19.41 16.62 4.21
C GLN A 38 -18.22 16.72 5.18
N PRO A 39 -17.74 15.60 5.72
CA PRO A 39 -16.64 15.60 6.70
C PRO A 39 -15.26 15.81 6.05
N CYS A 40 -15.17 15.66 4.74
CA CYS A 40 -13.88 15.58 4.05
C CYS A 40 -13.36 16.95 3.61
N PRO A 41 -12.11 17.30 3.93
CA PRO A 41 -11.47 18.47 3.36
C PRO A 41 -11.26 18.28 1.84
N PRO A 42 -11.01 19.36 1.09
CA PRO A 42 -10.66 19.26 -0.32
C PRO A 42 -9.53 18.25 -0.58
N PRO A 43 -9.53 17.55 -1.73
CA PRO A 43 -8.46 16.63 -2.09
C PRO A 43 -7.09 17.28 -1.95
N LEU A 44 -6.12 16.53 -1.42
CA LEU A 44 -4.74 16.99 -1.32
C LEU A 44 -3.94 16.43 -2.50
N PRO A 45 -3.77 17.20 -3.60
CA PRO A 45 -2.95 16.74 -4.71
C PRO A 45 -1.49 16.64 -4.26
N MET A 46 -0.81 15.60 -4.72
CA MET A 46 0.63 15.48 -4.54
C MET A 46 1.33 16.60 -5.33
N PRO A 47 2.26 17.36 -4.72
CA PRO A 47 3.06 18.35 -5.43
C PRO A 47 3.81 17.73 -6.62
N ALA A 48 3.95 18.46 -7.72
CA ALA A 48 4.63 17.94 -8.93
C ALA A 48 6.11 17.57 -8.68
N SER A 49 6.79 18.32 -7.81
CA SER A 49 8.16 18.02 -7.34
C SER A 49 8.21 16.71 -6.56
N ALA A 50 7.31 16.54 -5.58
CA ALA A 50 7.15 15.31 -4.81
C ALA A 50 6.84 14.11 -5.72
N HIS A 51 5.94 14.27 -6.68
CA HIS A 51 5.61 13.24 -7.66
C HIS A 51 6.84 12.82 -8.47
N ARG A 52 7.60 13.80 -8.99
CA ARG A 52 8.83 13.52 -9.75
C ARG A 52 9.85 12.76 -8.90
N LEU A 53 10.09 13.22 -7.67
CA LEU A 53 11.00 12.58 -6.74
C LEU A 53 10.57 11.15 -6.40
N LEU A 54 9.28 10.88 -6.18
CA LEU A 54 8.79 9.53 -5.91
C LEU A 54 8.95 8.61 -7.11
N VAL A 55 8.69 9.11 -8.33
CA VAL A 55 8.93 8.35 -9.57
C VAL A 55 10.41 8.06 -9.75
N ASP A 56 11.26 9.06 -9.57
CA ASP A 56 12.71 8.86 -9.64
C ASP A 56 13.14 7.82 -8.62
N MET A 57 12.74 7.99 -7.36
CA MET A 57 13.14 7.16 -6.22
C MET A 57 12.65 5.71 -6.27
N PHE A 58 11.40 5.47 -6.65
CA PHE A 58 10.81 4.13 -6.59
C PHE A 58 10.71 3.45 -7.94
N MET A 59 10.52 4.20 -9.04
CA MET A 59 10.17 3.59 -10.33
C MET A 59 11.36 3.37 -11.23
N ARG A 60 12.34 4.27 -11.22
CA ARG A 60 13.54 4.11 -12.05
C ARG A 60 14.46 3.09 -11.39
N PRO A 61 14.96 2.07 -12.11
CA PRO A 61 16.02 1.21 -11.58
C PRO A 61 17.26 2.05 -11.28
N HIS A 62 17.52 2.31 -10.01
CA HIS A 62 18.74 2.95 -9.52
C HIS A 62 18.91 2.64 -8.03
N VAL A 63 20.16 2.70 -7.56
CA VAL A 63 20.43 2.60 -6.12
C VAL A 63 20.17 3.97 -5.51
N LEU A 64 19.23 4.03 -4.56
CA LEU A 64 19.02 5.25 -3.79
C LEU A 64 20.25 5.55 -2.94
N GLY A 65 20.82 6.74 -3.14
CA GLY A 65 21.92 7.25 -2.34
C GLY A 65 21.44 8.11 -1.17
N PRO A 66 22.29 8.32 -0.14
CA PRO A 66 22.00 9.26 0.95
C PRO A 66 21.71 10.69 0.46
N ALA A 67 22.26 11.09 -0.69
CA ALA A 67 22.03 12.41 -1.29
C ALA A 67 20.59 12.56 -1.82
N ASP A 68 20.02 11.52 -2.44
CA ASP A 68 18.65 11.53 -2.97
C ASP A 68 17.63 11.65 -1.84
N PHE A 69 17.84 10.91 -0.76
CA PHE A 69 17.04 11.04 0.47
C PHE A 69 17.16 12.43 1.09
N THR A 70 18.35 13.00 1.11
CA THR A 70 18.57 14.35 1.66
C THR A 70 17.82 15.40 0.82
N ALA A 71 17.88 15.30 -0.51
CA ALA A 71 17.16 16.20 -1.41
C ALA A 71 15.64 16.09 -1.25
N LEU A 72 15.11 14.86 -1.13
CA LEU A 72 13.69 14.62 -0.87
C LEU A 72 13.24 15.24 0.46
N MET A 73 14.00 15.00 1.53
CA MET A 73 13.64 15.51 2.87
C MET A 73 13.81 17.03 2.98
N ALA A 74 14.68 17.62 2.16
CA ALA A 74 14.83 19.07 2.06
C ALA A 74 13.74 19.73 1.18
N ASP A 75 12.99 18.97 0.39
CA ASP A 75 11.87 19.51 -0.39
C ASP A 75 10.71 19.90 0.55
N ARG A 76 10.52 21.21 0.71
CA ARG A 76 9.49 21.76 1.58
C ARG A 76 8.07 21.36 1.15
N SER A 77 7.81 21.26 -0.15
CA SER A 77 6.49 20.87 -0.65
C SER A 77 6.18 19.42 -0.31
N PHE A 78 7.18 18.54 -0.36
CA PHE A 78 7.07 17.16 0.08
C PHE A 78 6.88 17.06 1.60
N ALA A 79 7.65 17.84 2.38
CA ALA A 79 7.51 17.89 3.83
C ALA A 79 6.10 18.37 4.26
N ASP A 80 5.60 19.44 3.64
CA ASP A 80 4.26 20.00 3.90
C ASP A 80 3.16 19.01 3.51
N TYR A 81 3.28 18.37 2.34
CA TYR A 81 2.37 17.32 1.88
C TYR A 81 2.32 16.15 2.86
N ASN A 82 3.48 15.63 3.29
CA ASN A 82 3.55 14.53 4.26
C ASN A 82 3.05 14.96 5.65
N GLY A 83 3.26 16.22 6.05
CA GLY A 83 2.72 16.79 7.27
C GLY A 83 1.19 16.79 7.26
N GLU A 84 0.58 17.26 6.17
CA GLU A 84 -0.87 17.26 5.99
C GLU A 84 -1.44 15.84 5.90
N MET A 85 -0.81 14.92 5.16
CA MET A 85 -1.24 13.51 5.08
C MET A 85 -1.27 12.85 6.46
N ARG A 86 -0.25 13.11 7.30
CA ARG A 86 -0.23 12.62 8.70
C ARG A 86 -1.35 13.22 9.53
N ARG A 87 -1.60 14.53 9.43
CA ARG A 87 -2.70 15.19 10.15
C ARG A 87 -4.06 14.63 9.74
N ARG A 88 -4.30 14.48 8.43
CA ARG A 88 -5.55 13.87 7.92
C ARG A 88 -5.70 12.43 8.41
N GLY A 89 -4.64 11.61 8.35
CA GLY A 89 -4.67 10.24 8.84
C GLY A 89 -4.95 10.12 10.35
N ALA A 90 -4.58 11.12 11.15
CA ALA A 90 -4.90 11.13 12.59
C ALA A 90 -6.40 11.37 12.86
N SER A 91 -7.08 12.17 12.04
CA SER A 91 -8.51 12.46 12.16
C SER A 91 -9.41 11.52 11.34
N ASP A 92 -8.87 10.93 10.27
CA ASP A 92 -9.51 10.01 9.34
C ASP A 92 -8.66 8.74 9.24
N TRP A 93 -8.67 7.96 10.32
CA TRP A 93 -7.78 6.79 10.52
C TRP A 93 -7.85 5.77 9.37
N ALA A 94 -9.03 5.53 8.81
CA ALA A 94 -9.22 4.62 7.69
C ALA A 94 -9.01 5.27 6.32
N GLY A 95 -8.84 6.59 6.24
CA GLY A 95 -8.67 7.32 4.98
C GLY A 95 -9.93 7.38 4.12
N LEU A 96 -11.12 7.46 4.72
CA LEU A 96 -12.41 7.53 4.02
C LEU A 96 -12.48 8.75 3.06
N CYS A 97 -11.78 9.82 3.38
CA CYS A 97 -11.75 11.04 2.57
C CYS A 97 -10.78 10.96 1.38
N ARG A 98 -9.83 10.02 1.37
CA ARG A 98 -8.76 9.94 0.36
C ARG A 98 -9.31 9.82 -1.07
N TYR A 99 -10.37 9.05 -1.24
CA TYR A 99 -11.00 8.76 -2.53
C TYR A 99 -12.45 9.21 -2.64
N GLN A 100 -13.04 9.85 -1.61
CA GLN A 100 -14.45 10.26 -1.63
C GLN A 100 -14.82 11.07 -2.88
N ALA A 101 -14.05 12.13 -3.18
CA ALA A 101 -14.28 12.95 -4.37
C ALA A 101 -14.08 12.16 -5.68
N ALA A 102 -13.05 11.32 -5.75
CA ALA A 102 -12.79 10.48 -6.92
C ALA A 102 -13.93 9.47 -7.14
N ASN A 103 -14.44 8.84 -6.08
CA ASN A 103 -15.57 7.92 -6.11
C ASN A 103 -16.85 8.59 -6.61
N ALA A 104 -17.12 9.84 -6.17
CA ALA A 104 -18.29 10.58 -6.59
C ALA A 104 -18.33 10.87 -8.11
N THR A 105 -17.18 10.94 -8.77
CA THR A 105 -17.10 11.09 -10.24
C THR A 105 -17.29 9.78 -11.01
N GLN A 106 -17.20 8.64 -10.34
CA GLN A 106 -17.35 7.34 -10.98
C GLN A 106 -18.82 6.99 -11.15
N LYS A 107 -19.25 6.78 -12.40
CA LYS A 107 -20.56 6.18 -12.66
C LYS A 107 -20.55 4.76 -12.08
N PRO A 108 -21.47 4.41 -11.18
CA PRO A 108 -21.48 3.08 -10.59
C PRO A 108 -21.57 1.98 -11.66
N GLY A 109 -20.70 0.98 -11.58
CA GLY A 109 -20.58 -0.09 -12.58
C GLY A 109 -19.76 0.25 -13.83
N ALA A 110 -19.28 1.49 -13.98
CA ALA A 110 -18.31 1.84 -15.03
C ALA A 110 -16.93 1.20 -14.76
N ALA A 111 -16.57 1.08 -13.48
CA ALA A 111 -15.41 0.30 -13.08
C ALA A 111 -15.71 -1.19 -13.21
N ARG A 112 -14.89 -1.91 -13.96
CA ARG A 112 -14.93 -3.38 -14.03
C ARG A 112 -14.15 -4.00 -12.88
N VAL A 113 -13.02 -3.39 -12.51
CA VAL A 113 -12.14 -3.90 -11.46
C VAL A 113 -11.69 -2.77 -10.55
N VAL A 114 -11.77 -3.01 -9.24
CA VAL A 114 -11.12 -2.15 -8.24
C VAL A 114 -9.90 -2.88 -7.68
N PHE A 115 -8.73 -2.26 -7.75
CA PHE A 115 -7.53 -2.68 -7.05
C PHE A 115 -7.47 -1.93 -5.73
N ILE A 116 -7.67 -2.64 -4.62
CA ILE A 116 -7.60 -2.08 -3.27
C ILE A 116 -6.36 -2.63 -2.56
N GLY A 117 -5.67 -1.75 -1.83
CA GLY A 117 -4.48 -2.15 -1.08
C GLY A 117 -3.76 -1.01 -0.40
N ASP A 118 -2.47 -1.21 -0.20
CA ASP A 118 -1.57 -0.29 0.49
C ASP A 118 -0.72 0.57 -0.48
N SER A 119 0.50 0.94 -0.06
CA SER A 119 1.47 1.67 -0.88
C SER A 119 1.87 0.95 -2.15
N ILE A 120 1.90 -0.40 -2.15
CA ILE A 120 2.25 -1.16 -3.35
C ILE A 120 1.17 -0.99 -4.42
N THR A 121 -0.10 -0.98 -4.00
CA THR A 121 -1.20 -0.66 -4.91
C THR A 121 -1.17 0.81 -5.30
N GLU A 122 -1.01 1.75 -4.35
CA GLU A 122 -1.01 3.20 -4.65
C GLU A 122 0.06 3.57 -5.68
N ASN A 123 1.29 3.09 -5.47
CA ASN A 123 2.44 3.38 -6.32
C ASN A 123 2.32 2.74 -7.70
N TRP A 124 1.51 1.69 -7.87
CA TRP A 124 1.26 1.11 -9.19
C TRP A 124 0.66 2.15 -10.15
N LEU A 125 -0.18 3.06 -9.66
CA LEU A 125 -0.73 4.14 -10.50
C LEU A 125 0.37 5.08 -11.02
N LEU A 126 1.43 5.28 -10.24
CA LEU A 126 2.58 6.10 -10.63
C LEU A 126 3.44 5.37 -11.68
N ALA A 127 3.61 4.05 -11.54
CA ALA A 127 4.40 3.23 -12.45
C ALA A 127 3.70 3.00 -13.80
N ASP A 128 2.38 2.83 -13.78
CA ASP A 128 1.59 2.44 -14.94
C ASP A 128 0.20 3.10 -14.92
N PRO A 129 0.13 4.43 -15.16
CA PRO A 129 -1.14 5.15 -15.17
C PRO A 129 -2.10 4.66 -16.26
N GLN A 130 -1.57 4.07 -17.34
CA GLN A 130 -2.36 3.55 -18.46
C GLN A 130 -3.12 2.26 -18.10
N PHE A 131 -2.69 1.54 -17.07
CA PHE A 131 -3.44 0.39 -16.56
C PHE A 131 -4.71 0.81 -15.80
N PHE A 132 -4.73 2.01 -15.19
CA PHE A 132 -5.82 2.47 -14.32
C PHE A 132 -6.74 3.51 -15.01
N THR A 133 -7.51 3.06 -16.00
CA THR A 133 -8.26 3.91 -16.96
C THR A 133 -9.77 4.03 -16.69
N GLY A 134 -10.19 4.23 -15.44
CA GLY A 134 -11.61 4.36 -15.06
C GLY A 134 -12.40 3.03 -15.08
N VAL A 135 -12.07 2.14 -16.02
CA VAL A 135 -12.49 0.73 -16.06
C VAL A 135 -11.76 -0.08 -14.98
N VAL A 136 -10.48 0.22 -14.76
CA VAL A 136 -9.68 -0.31 -13.66
C VAL A 136 -9.36 0.84 -12.72
N LEU A 137 -9.75 0.72 -11.46
CA LEU A 137 -9.58 1.76 -10.47
C LEU A 137 -8.51 1.39 -9.45
N ASN A 138 -7.64 2.34 -9.15
CA ASN A 138 -6.69 2.23 -8.05
C ASN A 138 -7.30 2.82 -6.77
N ARG A 139 -7.34 2.02 -5.71
CA ARG A 139 -7.75 2.40 -4.35
C ARG A 139 -6.67 1.98 -3.34
N GLY A 140 -5.40 2.12 -3.72
CA GLY A 140 -4.28 1.97 -2.80
C GLY A 140 -4.13 3.18 -1.89
N ILE A 141 -3.78 2.98 -0.63
CA ILE A 141 -3.41 4.06 0.30
C ILE A 141 -2.17 3.64 1.07
N GLY A 142 -1.10 4.42 0.97
CA GLY A 142 0.18 4.16 1.59
C GLY A 142 0.10 3.86 3.08
N ALA A 143 0.98 2.97 3.53
CA ALA A 143 1.13 2.51 4.92
C ALA A 143 -0.08 1.81 5.56
N GLN A 144 -1.24 1.71 4.88
CA GLN A 144 -2.43 1.08 5.45
C GLN A 144 -2.27 -0.42 5.68
N THR A 145 -2.86 -0.89 6.78
CA THR A 145 -3.01 -2.31 7.14
C THR A 145 -4.36 -2.86 6.68
N SER A 146 -4.53 -4.19 6.73
CA SER A 146 -5.79 -4.85 6.39
C SER A 146 -7.00 -4.32 7.17
N ALA A 147 -6.81 -3.89 8.43
CA ALA A 147 -7.87 -3.34 9.27
C ALA A 147 -8.43 -2.01 8.72
N GLN A 148 -7.55 -1.11 8.28
CA GLN A 148 -7.96 0.17 7.69
C GLN A 148 -8.62 -0.05 6.33
N ILE A 149 -8.06 -0.97 5.53
CA ILE A 149 -8.61 -1.34 4.23
C ILE A 149 -10.03 -1.91 4.39
N LEU A 150 -10.25 -2.76 5.40
CA LEU A 150 -11.58 -3.30 5.72
C LEU A 150 -12.60 -2.18 6.02
N VAL A 151 -12.23 -1.20 6.85
CA VAL A 151 -13.16 -0.11 7.21
C VAL A 151 -13.59 0.71 6.00
N ARG A 152 -12.68 1.01 5.06
CA ARG A 152 -13.03 1.77 3.85
C ARG A 152 -13.59 0.91 2.70
N PHE A 153 -13.64 -0.42 2.86
CA PHE A 153 -14.01 -1.34 1.78
C PHE A 153 -15.39 -1.05 1.17
N ARG A 154 -16.36 -0.63 1.99
CA ARG A 154 -17.70 -0.26 1.49
C ARG A 154 -17.65 0.96 0.57
N ALA A 155 -16.93 2.02 0.98
CA ALA A 155 -16.84 3.26 0.22
C ALA A 155 -16.00 3.09 -1.05
N ASP A 156 -14.88 2.39 -0.95
CA ASP A 156 -13.89 2.30 -2.03
C ASP A 156 -14.05 1.09 -2.95
N VAL A 157 -14.91 0.12 -2.61
CA VAL A 157 -15.19 -1.05 -3.46
C VAL A 157 -16.68 -1.20 -3.69
N VAL A 158 -17.46 -1.42 -2.65
CA VAL A 158 -18.88 -1.81 -2.79
C VAL A 158 -19.70 -0.73 -3.49
N ALA A 159 -19.55 0.53 -3.08
CA ALA A 159 -20.29 1.66 -3.65
C ALA A 159 -20.01 1.85 -5.16
N LEU A 160 -18.85 1.42 -5.65
CA LEU A 160 -18.45 1.53 -7.06
C LEU A 160 -19.06 0.43 -7.92
N ARG A 161 -19.62 -0.63 -7.31
CA ARG A 161 -20.25 -1.80 -7.95
C ARG A 161 -19.39 -2.45 -9.05
N PRO A 162 -18.11 -2.79 -8.79
CA PRO A 162 -17.26 -3.42 -9.80
C PRO A 162 -17.66 -4.88 -10.05
N ALA A 163 -17.26 -5.42 -11.19
CA ALA A 163 -17.42 -6.85 -11.48
C ALA A 163 -16.45 -7.73 -10.67
N ALA A 164 -15.29 -7.18 -10.29
CA ALA A 164 -14.35 -7.82 -9.39
C ALA A 164 -13.57 -6.81 -8.53
N VAL A 165 -13.04 -7.31 -7.42
CA VAL A 165 -12.07 -6.61 -6.58
C VAL A 165 -10.78 -7.43 -6.51
N HIS A 166 -9.66 -6.75 -6.75
CA HIS A 166 -8.32 -7.24 -6.48
C HIS A 166 -7.86 -6.70 -5.11
N ILE A 167 -7.62 -7.60 -4.16
CA ILE A 167 -7.20 -7.25 -2.79
C ILE A 167 -5.73 -7.62 -2.63
N LEU A 168 -4.89 -6.62 -2.37
CA LEU A 168 -3.48 -6.77 -2.03
C LEU A 168 -3.19 -6.04 -0.72
N ALA A 169 -3.05 -6.80 0.36
CA ALA A 169 -2.84 -6.29 1.72
C ALA A 169 -1.97 -7.26 2.51
N GLY A 170 -1.30 -6.77 3.55
CA GLY A 170 -0.54 -7.59 4.50
C GLY A 170 0.88 -7.13 4.75
N THR A 171 1.50 -6.37 3.83
CA THR A 171 2.87 -5.85 4.01
C THR A 171 2.99 -5.03 5.28
N ASN A 172 2.06 -4.09 5.49
CA ASN A 172 2.07 -3.19 6.64
C ASN A 172 1.53 -3.85 7.92
N ASP A 173 0.73 -4.91 7.78
CA ASP A 173 0.30 -5.77 8.90
C ASP A 173 1.53 -6.49 9.48
N VAL A 174 2.35 -7.10 8.63
CA VAL A 174 3.63 -7.74 9.02
C VAL A 174 4.58 -6.71 9.61
N ALA A 175 4.61 -5.48 9.09
CA ALA A 175 5.42 -4.40 9.62
C ALA A 175 4.88 -3.77 10.93
N GLY A 176 3.66 -4.11 11.35
CA GLY A 176 3.05 -3.58 12.57
C GLY A 176 2.73 -2.08 12.51
N ASN A 177 2.43 -1.53 11.32
CA ASN A 177 2.21 -0.08 11.15
C ASN A 177 1.02 0.46 11.95
N ASN A 178 0.03 -0.38 12.27
CA ASN A 178 -1.13 -0.05 13.10
C ASN A 178 -1.07 -0.74 14.47
N GLY A 179 0.15 -0.99 14.98
CA GLY A 179 0.40 -1.72 16.21
C GLY A 179 0.44 -3.24 16.03
N PRO A 180 0.65 -3.99 17.14
CA PRO A 180 0.71 -5.44 17.12
C PRO A 180 -0.61 -6.06 16.63
N LEU A 181 -0.48 -7.10 15.80
CA LEU A 181 -1.59 -7.82 15.18
C LEU A 181 -1.26 -9.32 15.16
N ARG A 182 -2.22 -10.19 15.46
CA ARG A 182 -2.02 -11.63 15.27
C ARG A 182 -2.26 -12.02 13.80
N PRO A 183 -1.62 -13.07 13.28
CA PRO A 183 -1.94 -13.59 11.95
C PRO A 183 -3.44 -13.84 11.75
N GLU A 184 -4.15 -14.34 12.76
CA GLU A 184 -5.59 -14.57 12.72
C GLU A 184 -6.41 -13.28 12.52
N ASP A 185 -5.94 -12.15 13.07
CA ASP A 185 -6.64 -10.88 12.91
C ASP A 185 -6.51 -10.36 11.46
N PHE A 186 -5.34 -10.54 10.82
CA PHE A 186 -5.18 -10.31 9.39
C PHE A 186 -6.12 -11.22 8.58
N GLN A 187 -6.16 -12.51 8.92
CA GLN A 187 -7.01 -13.49 8.23
C GLN A 187 -8.50 -13.11 8.33
N ASN A 188 -8.96 -12.70 9.52
CA ASN A 188 -10.32 -12.22 9.75
C ASN A 188 -10.65 -10.98 8.89
N ASN A 189 -9.69 -10.06 8.73
CA ASN A 189 -9.88 -8.88 7.89
C ASN A 189 -10.04 -9.25 6.41
N ILE A 190 -9.19 -10.16 5.89
CA ILE A 190 -9.29 -10.66 4.52
C ILE A 190 -10.61 -11.41 4.30
N GLN A 191 -10.99 -12.29 5.23
CA GLN A 191 -12.26 -13.01 5.20
C GLN A 191 -13.44 -12.06 5.15
N SER A 192 -13.45 -11.06 6.03
CA SER A 192 -14.52 -10.05 6.10
C SER A 192 -14.65 -9.28 4.78
N MET A 193 -13.54 -8.83 4.18
CA MET A 193 -13.58 -8.16 2.87
C MET A 193 -14.11 -9.07 1.76
N ALA A 194 -13.70 -10.34 1.75
CA ALA A 194 -14.17 -11.31 0.76
C ALA A 194 -15.66 -11.63 0.91
N GLU A 195 -16.15 -11.77 2.14
CA GLU A 195 -17.56 -11.98 2.46
C GLU A 195 -18.42 -10.76 2.08
N ILE A 196 -17.96 -9.55 2.41
CA ILE A 196 -18.62 -8.30 1.98
C ILE A 196 -18.69 -8.22 0.46
N ALA A 197 -17.60 -8.51 -0.25
CA ALA A 197 -17.59 -8.50 -1.72
C ALA A 197 -18.58 -9.53 -2.29
N LYS A 198 -18.55 -10.76 -1.81
CA LYS A 198 -19.45 -11.85 -2.25
C LYS A 198 -20.92 -11.51 -1.99
N ALA A 199 -21.25 -10.95 -0.83
CA ALA A 199 -22.61 -10.52 -0.49
C ALA A 199 -23.14 -9.41 -1.42
N ASN A 200 -22.25 -8.69 -2.10
CA ASN A 200 -22.59 -7.64 -3.08
C ASN A 200 -22.39 -8.09 -4.54
N GLY A 201 -22.21 -9.40 -4.79
CA GLY A 201 -22.04 -9.94 -6.14
C GLY A 201 -20.70 -9.61 -6.80
N ILE A 202 -19.70 -9.20 -6.02
CA ILE A 202 -18.37 -8.80 -6.51
C ILE A 202 -17.43 -10.00 -6.44
N ARG A 203 -16.79 -10.36 -7.56
CA ARG A 203 -15.79 -11.43 -7.59
C ARG A 203 -14.53 -11.02 -6.83
N VAL A 204 -14.00 -11.91 -6.00
CA VAL A 204 -12.79 -11.67 -5.21
C VAL A 204 -11.57 -12.28 -5.90
N ILE A 205 -10.50 -11.50 -5.97
CA ILE A 205 -9.18 -11.93 -6.42
C ILE A 205 -8.15 -11.48 -5.38
N LEU A 206 -7.44 -12.43 -4.78
CA LEU A 206 -6.43 -12.17 -3.76
C LEU A 206 -5.04 -12.10 -4.40
N GLY A 207 -4.31 -11.03 -4.16
CA GLY A 207 -2.89 -10.94 -4.48
C GLY A 207 -2.05 -11.42 -3.31
N SER A 208 -1.05 -12.26 -3.57
CA SER A 208 -0.04 -12.61 -2.56
C SER A 208 0.72 -11.37 -2.11
N ILE A 209 1.02 -11.26 -0.82
CA ILE A 209 1.91 -10.25 -0.23
C ILE A 209 3.28 -10.35 -0.94
N PRO A 210 3.81 -9.26 -1.53
CA PRO A 210 5.12 -9.27 -2.19
C PRO A 210 6.25 -9.62 -1.21
N PRO A 211 7.37 -10.16 -1.71
CA PRO A 211 8.48 -10.60 -0.86
C PRO A 211 9.17 -9.40 -0.22
N SER A 212 9.64 -9.59 1.00
CA SER A 212 10.55 -8.64 1.64
C SER A 212 11.36 -9.38 2.70
N ALA A 213 12.67 -9.11 2.74
CA ALA A 213 13.58 -9.67 3.73
C ALA A 213 13.76 -8.75 4.95
N ALA A 214 13.43 -7.46 4.82
CA ALA A 214 13.54 -6.46 5.87
C ALA A 214 12.68 -5.23 5.55
N PHE A 215 12.24 -4.53 6.57
CA PHE A 215 11.60 -3.22 6.44
C PHE A 215 12.52 -2.14 7.00
N ASN A 216 12.87 -1.14 6.19
CA ASN A 216 13.82 -0.10 6.60
C ASN A 216 13.32 0.71 7.82
N TRP A 217 12.01 0.86 7.96
CA TRP A 217 11.38 1.53 9.11
C TRP A 217 11.12 0.61 10.31
N GLN A 218 11.37 -0.70 10.17
CA GLN A 218 11.26 -1.71 11.24
C GLN A 218 12.43 -2.72 11.15
N PRO A 219 13.68 -2.28 11.34
CA PRO A 219 14.89 -3.06 11.01
C PRO A 219 15.08 -4.32 11.87
N ALA A 220 14.39 -4.40 13.01
CA ALA A 220 14.41 -5.57 13.89
C ALA A 220 13.60 -6.75 13.33
N LEU A 221 12.66 -6.52 12.40
CA LEU A 221 11.79 -7.55 11.87
C LEU A 221 12.51 -8.45 10.85
N ARG A 222 12.04 -9.70 10.76
CA ARG A 222 12.43 -10.68 9.73
C ARG A 222 11.17 -11.15 9.01
N PRO A 223 10.65 -10.36 8.05
CA PRO A 223 9.31 -10.56 7.51
C PRO A 223 9.14 -11.79 6.60
N ALA A 224 10.20 -12.24 5.92
CA ALA A 224 10.09 -13.27 4.87
C ALA A 224 9.36 -14.57 5.32
N PRO A 225 9.65 -15.20 6.47
CA PRO A 225 8.92 -16.41 6.90
C PRO A 225 7.43 -16.14 7.17
N GLN A 226 7.10 -14.99 7.75
CA GLN A 226 5.71 -14.63 8.04
C GLN A 226 4.95 -14.31 6.75
N ILE A 227 5.57 -13.60 5.81
CA ILE A 227 5.00 -13.34 4.47
C ILE A 227 4.70 -14.67 3.75
N ALA A 228 5.64 -15.63 3.78
CA ALA A 228 5.44 -16.94 3.17
C ALA A 228 4.24 -17.68 3.80
N ALA A 229 4.16 -17.73 5.13
CA ALA A 229 3.06 -18.39 5.84
C ALA A 229 1.69 -17.75 5.55
N LEU A 230 1.62 -16.41 5.52
CA LEU A 230 0.39 -15.69 5.18
C LEU A 230 -0.01 -15.92 3.72
N ASN A 231 0.96 -15.99 2.80
CA ASN A 231 0.70 -16.28 1.39
C ASN A 231 0.19 -17.69 1.14
N ASP A 232 0.71 -18.69 1.87
CA ASP A 232 0.19 -20.06 1.81
C ASP A 232 -1.25 -20.12 2.32
N TRP A 233 -1.55 -19.40 3.40
CA TRP A 233 -2.92 -19.26 3.87
C TRP A 233 -3.83 -18.56 2.85
N LEU A 234 -3.40 -17.44 2.24
CA LEU A 234 -4.16 -16.71 1.23
C LEU A 234 -4.49 -17.60 0.02
N ARG A 235 -3.51 -18.39 -0.44
CA ARG A 235 -3.68 -19.33 -1.56
C ARG A 235 -4.72 -20.39 -1.22
N GLU A 236 -4.63 -21.01 -0.05
CA GLU A 236 -5.57 -22.04 0.39
C GLU A 236 -6.96 -21.47 0.66
N TYR A 237 -7.05 -20.28 1.26
CA TYR A 237 -8.31 -19.58 1.48
C TYR A 237 -9.00 -19.25 0.15
N ALA A 238 -8.27 -18.73 -0.83
CA ALA A 238 -8.80 -18.47 -2.16
C ALA A 238 -9.34 -19.75 -2.81
N ARG A 239 -8.55 -20.84 -2.77
CA ARG A 239 -8.94 -22.15 -3.32
C ARG A 239 -10.22 -22.69 -2.68
N ARG A 240 -10.32 -22.69 -1.35
CA ARG A 240 -11.49 -23.22 -0.62
C ARG A 240 -12.77 -22.43 -0.88
N ASN A 241 -12.67 -21.15 -1.18
CA ASN A 241 -13.82 -20.26 -1.36
C ASN A 241 -14.12 -19.91 -2.83
N GLY A 242 -13.37 -20.49 -3.78
CA GLY A 242 -13.53 -20.23 -5.20
C GLY A 242 -13.16 -18.80 -5.61
N HIS A 243 -12.23 -18.17 -4.89
CA HIS A 243 -11.70 -16.85 -5.25
C HIS A 243 -10.52 -16.99 -6.22
N GLY A 244 -10.27 -15.95 -7.02
CA GLY A 244 -9.04 -15.85 -7.79
C GLY A 244 -7.83 -15.63 -6.88
N TYR A 245 -6.66 -16.06 -7.31
CA TYR A 245 -5.39 -15.84 -6.62
C TYR A 245 -4.30 -15.47 -7.62
N ILE A 246 -3.50 -14.44 -7.29
CA ILE A 246 -2.35 -14.01 -8.08
C ILE A 246 -1.10 -14.11 -7.22
N ASP A 247 -0.15 -14.95 -7.64
CA ASP A 247 1.08 -15.22 -6.91
C ASP A 247 2.21 -14.25 -7.30
N TYR A 248 2.03 -12.95 -7.00
CA TYR A 248 3.10 -11.95 -7.17
C TYR A 248 4.37 -12.31 -6.40
N HIS A 249 4.23 -12.95 -5.23
CA HIS A 249 5.35 -13.35 -4.39
C HIS A 249 6.30 -14.27 -5.15
N ARG A 250 5.77 -15.27 -5.87
CA ARG A 250 6.55 -16.13 -6.75
C ARG A 250 7.29 -15.38 -7.85
N GLU A 251 6.64 -14.42 -8.48
CA GLU A 251 7.24 -13.70 -9.61
C GLU A 251 8.34 -12.73 -9.16
N LEU A 252 8.17 -12.12 -7.98
CA LEU A 252 9.02 -11.05 -7.45
C LEU A 252 10.17 -11.53 -6.54
N ARG A 253 10.07 -12.72 -5.93
CA ARG A 253 11.03 -13.15 -4.88
C ARG A 253 12.38 -13.58 -5.41
N GLY A 254 13.44 -13.16 -4.74
CA GLY A 254 14.77 -13.76 -4.86
C GLY A 254 14.89 -15.06 -4.07
N GLU A 255 16.10 -15.60 -4.01
CA GLU A 255 16.36 -16.90 -3.36
C GLU A 255 16.24 -16.84 -1.83
N GLY A 256 16.55 -15.69 -1.23
CA GLY A 256 16.47 -15.49 0.23
C GLY A 256 15.12 -14.98 0.74
N GLY A 257 14.10 -14.88 -0.12
CA GLY A 257 12.79 -14.31 0.22
C GLY A 257 12.72 -12.78 0.18
N GLU A 258 13.77 -12.13 -0.31
CA GLU A 258 13.80 -10.70 -0.61
C GLU A 258 13.05 -10.37 -1.92
N LEU A 259 12.67 -9.11 -2.08
CA LEU A 259 12.35 -8.57 -3.40
C LEU A 259 13.62 -8.55 -4.24
N LYS A 260 13.58 -9.16 -5.45
CA LYS A 260 14.71 -9.13 -6.38
C LYS A 260 15.21 -7.70 -6.55
N PRO A 261 16.53 -7.42 -6.39
CA PRO A 261 17.05 -6.06 -6.52
C PRO A 261 16.77 -5.39 -7.87
N ALA A 262 16.63 -6.17 -8.94
CA ALA A 262 16.25 -5.65 -10.25
C ALA A 262 14.78 -5.17 -10.32
N LEU A 263 13.92 -5.62 -9.40
CA LEU A 263 12.47 -5.36 -9.41
C LEU A 263 12.02 -4.38 -8.32
N GLY A 264 12.94 -3.80 -7.54
CA GLY A 264 12.62 -2.81 -6.51
C GLY A 264 13.87 -2.18 -5.90
N ASN A 265 13.73 -0.93 -5.45
CA ASN A 265 14.88 -0.12 -5.01
C ASN A 265 15.10 -0.15 -3.49
N ASP A 266 14.07 -0.44 -2.70
CA ASP A 266 14.10 -0.35 -1.22
C ASP A 266 13.89 -1.69 -0.51
N GLY A 267 13.75 -2.78 -1.27
CA GLY A 267 13.48 -4.13 -0.75
C GLY A 267 12.02 -4.42 -0.37
N VAL A 268 11.10 -3.50 -0.69
CA VAL A 268 9.66 -3.63 -0.38
C VAL A 268 8.80 -3.26 -1.59
N HIS A 269 9.00 -2.08 -2.17
CA HIS A 269 8.16 -1.53 -3.22
C HIS A 269 8.72 -1.90 -4.59
N PRO A 270 7.88 -2.45 -5.49
CA PRO A 270 8.27 -2.71 -6.85
C PRO A 270 8.69 -1.42 -7.57
N ASN A 271 9.70 -1.52 -8.43
CA ASN A 271 10.01 -0.49 -9.41
C ASN A 271 9.21 -0.69 -10.69
N GLN A 272 9.49 0.08 -11.75
CA GLN A 272 8.75 -0.03 -13.02
C GLN A 272 8.79 -1.45 -13.62
N ASP A 273 9.94 -2.13 -13.55
CA ASP A 273 10.08 -3.51 -14.04
C ASP A 273 9.32 -4.51 -13.16
N GLY A 274 9.34 -4.31 -11.84
CA GLY A 274 8.55 -5.06 -10.88
C GLY A 274 7.04 -4.93 -11.14
N TYR A 275 6.55 -3.71 -11.38
CA TYR A 275 5.16 -3.48 -11.75
C TYR A 275 4.81 -4.06 -13.12
N ALA A 276 5.73 -4.09 -14.09
CA ALA A 276 5.50 -4.75 -15.37
C ALA A 276 5.36 -6.28 -15.23
N VAL A 277 6.10 -6.89 -14.28
CA VAL A 277 5.88 -8.30 -13.89
C VAL A 277 4.50 -8.49 -13.26
N MET A 278 4.14 -7.63 -12.30
CA MET A 278 2.82 -7.70 -11.65
C MET A 278 1.67 -7.51 -12.65
N ARG A 279 1.80 -6.58 -13.59
CA ARG A 279 0.78 -6.31 -14.63
C ARG A 279 0.49 -7.54 -15.47
N ARG A 280 1.54 -8.21 -15.96
CA ARG A 280 1.37 -9.44 -16.76
C ARG A 280 0.63 -10.53 -15.97
N ALA A 281 0.95 -10.71 -14.69
CA ALA A 281 0.25 -11.66 -13.83
C ALA A 281 -1.20 -11.25 -13.57
N ALA A 282 -1.46 -9.96 -13.34
CA ALA A 282 -2.79 -9.42 -13.12
C ALA A 282 -3.69 -9.54 -14.36
N GLU A 283 -3.21 -9.15 -15.53
CA GLU A 283 -3.95 -9.26 -16.79
C GLU A 283 -4.31 -10.72 -17.12
N ALA A 284 -3.39 -11.65 -16.88
CA ALA A 284 -3.66 -13.09 -17.06
C ALA A 284 -4.81 -13.58 -16.16
N ALA A 285 -4.82 -13.18 -14.89
CA ALA A 285 -5.88 -13.56 -13.95
C ALA A 285 -7.21 -12.82 -14.20
N LEU A 286 -7.15 -11.60 -14.75
CA LEU A 286 -8.30 -10.73 -14.99
C LEU A 286 -8.87 -10.82 -16.41
N ALA A 287 -8.31 -11.65 -17.30
CA ALA A 287 -8.71 -11.70 -18.71
C ALA A 287 -10.22 -11.96 -18.92
N GLY A 288 -10.88 -12.73 -18.05
CA GLY A 288 -12.34 -12.96 -18.08
C GLY A 288 -13.18 -11.90 -17.35
N VAL A 289 -12.55 -10.88 -16.77
CA VAL A 289 -13.19 -9.75 -16.06
C VAL A 289 -13.09 -8.47 -16.89
N LEU A 290 -11.95 -8.26 -17.55
CA LEU A 290 -11.63 -7.07 -18.34
C LEU A 290 -12.26 -7.06 -19.74
N ARG A 291 -12.84 -8.18 -20.18
CA ARG A 291 -13.67 -8.28 -21.39
C ARG A 291 -15.12 -7.84 -21.12
#